data_AF-A0A1E1WCM8-F1
#
_entry.id   AF-A0A1E1WCM8-F1
#
_cell.length_a   1.000
_cell.length_b   1.000
_cell.length_c   1.000
_cell.angle_alpha   90.00
_cell.angle_beta   90.00
_cell.angle_gamma   90.00
#
_symmetry.space_group_name_H-M   'P 1'
#
loop_
_entity.id
_entity.type
_entity.pdbx_description
1 polymer ?
#
loop_
_entity_poly.entity_id
_entity_poly.type
_entity_poly.pdbx_seq_one_letter_code
_entity_poly.pdbx_strand_id
1 'polypeptide(L)'
;MPKGKKNKGKFEHRRTEQPYSSDEDAGIDMTIDNCSETSGQSDLKSIHDDADDMQEKLEEKVMEVIDALSARSNAARAAAFTSLRSALQRRNLTTLLSNQRATLADHVTKALRRGKDGERRAAAAIAPLLALQIGDEGTEEYVREVRPALVAAATDKSASIEARTECCSSLAVLCYLLEEDLTEIIEVMRMYETIFSGSYLKGDGSVKVSGAAVEAGALHAAALDGG
;
A
#
# COMPACT_ATOMS: atom_id res chain seq x y z
N MET A 1 -20.13 21.87 -69.73
CA MET A 1 -18.98 20.99 -70.02
C MET A 1 -18.89 19.94 -68.92
N PRO A 2 -19.11 18.63 -69.21
CA PRO A 2 -19.00 17.59 -68.17
C PRO A 2 -17.83 16.63 -68.45
N LYS A 3 -17.17 16.17 -67.39
CA LYS A 3 -16.28 14.98 -67.21
C LYS A 3 -15.23 15.32 -66.14
N GLY A 4 -14.82 14.47 -65.21
CA GLY A 4 -15.06 13.04 -64.99
C GLY A 4 -14.70 12.66 -63.55
N LYS A 5 -15.12 11.47 -63.09
CA LYS A 5 -14.28 10.26 -62.87
C LYS A 5 -13.43 10.36 -61.57
N LYS A 6 -13.28 9.36 -60.70
CA LYS A 6 -13.49 7.89 -60.69
C LYS A 6 -13.26 7.43 -59.22
N ASN A 7 -14.10 6.55 -58.65
CA ASN A 7 -13.87 5.12 -58.33
C ASN A 7 -12.78 4.79 -57.28
N LYS A 8 -13.16 4.09 -56.20
CA LYS A 8 -12.97 2.63 -55.92
C LYS A 8 -11.50 2.22 -55.77
N GLY A 9 -11.05 1.44 -54.80
CA GLY A 9 -11.73 0.58 -53.85
C GLY A 9 -10.68 -0.26 -53.09
N LYS A 10 -11.17 -1.08 -52.16
CA LYS A 10 -10.45 -2.10 -51.39
C LYS A 10 -9.51 -2.95 -52.25
N PHE A 11 -8.35 -3.30 -51.71
CA PHE A 11 -7.61 -4.52 -52.10
C PHE A 11 -6.96 -5.16 -50.86
N GLU A 12 -7.58 -6.24 -50.40
CA GLU A 12 -6.85 -7.44 -49.98
C GLU A 12 -6.33 -8.18 -51.23
N HIS A 13 -5.48 -9.19 -50.98
CA HIS A 13 -4.85 -10.17 -51.88
C HIS A 13 -3.37 -9.85 -52.18
N ARG A 14 -2.44 -10.79 -52.14
CA ARG A 14 -2.52 -12.26 -52.09
C ARG A 14 -1.09 -12.80 -52.00
N ARG A 15 -0.94 -13.86 -51.23
CA ARG A 15 0.21 -14.77 -51.20
C ARG A 15 0.53 -15.22 -52.63
N THR A 16 1.72 -14.92 -53.12
CA THR A 16 2.22 -15.46 -54.39
C THR A 16 3.34 -16.44 -54.08
N GLU A 17 3.13 -17.64 -54.56
CA GLU A 17 3.98 -18.82 -54.44
C GLU A 17 5.33 -18.62 -55.13
N GLN A 18 6.36 -19.26 -54.57
CA GLN A 18 7.65 -19.44 -55.23
C GLN A 18 7.57 -20.49 -56.34
N PRO A 19 8.33 -20.31 -57.42
CA PRO A 19 8.88 -21.41 -58.19
C PRO A 19 10.41 -21.46 -58.05
N TYR A 20 10.92 -22.63 -57.69
CA TYR A 20 12.33 -23.01 -57.80
C TYR A 20 12.71 -23.22 -59.27
N SER A 21 13.88 -22.74 -59.70
CA SER A 21 14.71 -23.39 -60.74
C SER A 21 16.13 -22.79 -60.84
N SER A 22 17.11 -23.59 -60.40
CA SER A 22 18.47 -23.87 -60.91
C SER A 22 19.37 -22.80 -61.57
N ASP A 23 20.54 -22.66 -60.92
CA ASP A 23 21.94 -22.62 -61.38
C ASP A 23 22.63 -21.40 -62.02
N GLU A 24 23.84 -21.18 -61.47
CA GLU A 24 25.04 -20.46 -61.91
C GLU A 24 25.10 -18.90 -61.95
N ASP A 25 25.90 -18.39 -61.02
CA ASP A 25 26.85 -17.26 -61.07
C ASP A 25 26.55 -16.05 -61.98
N ALA A 26 26.14 -14.95 -61.34
CA ALA A 26 26.57 -13.60 -61.72
C ALA A 26 26.41 -12.66 -60.53
N GLY A 27 27.54 -12.20 -59.99
CA GLY A 27 27.54 -11.06 -59.10
C GLY A 27 26.94 -9.81 -59.76
N ILE A 28 26.17 -9.06 -58.98
CA ILE A 28 26.23 -7.60 -58.80
C ILE A 28 25.03 -7.20 -57.91
N ASP A 29 25.39 -6.57 -56.80
CA ASP A 29 24.72 -5.49 -56.03
C ASP A 29 23.25 -5.19 -56.33
N MET A 30 22.42 -5.11 -55.28
CA MET A 30 21.30 -4.17 -55.09
C MET A 30 20.50 -4.57 -53.82
N THR A 31 21.10 -4.53 -52.62
CA THR A 31 20.28 -4.47 -51.39
C THR A 31 19.95 -3.01 -51.12
N ILE A 32 18.82 -2.61 -51.68
CA ILE A 32 17.97 -1.56 -51.11
C ILE A 32 17.67 -1.97 -49.66
N ASP A 33 18.30 -1.29 -48.70
CA ASP A 33 17.82 -1.22 -47.34
C ASP A 33 17.65 0.26 -46.97
N ASN A 34 16.52 0.80 -47.43
CA ASN A 34 15.92 1.97 -46.80
C ASN A 34 15.24 1.53 -45.50
N CYS A 35 16.05 1.26 -44.46
CA CYS A 35 15.56 1.29 -43.08
C CYS A 35 15.79 2.70 -42.54
N SER A 36 14.70 3.44 -42.38
CA SER A 36 14.69 4.76 -41.76
C SER A 36 15.30 4.70 -40.36
N GLU A 37 16.52 5.23 -40.21
CA GLU A 37 17.09 5.61 -38.91
C GLU A 37 16.49 6.95 -38.44
N THR A 38 15.18 7.02 -38.22
CA THR A 38 14.60 8.19 -37.55
C THR A 38 13.38 7.79 -36.73
N SER A 39 13.43 8.13 -35.44
CA SER A 39 12.34 8.13 -34.43
C SER A 39 12.35 6.97 -33.43
N GLY A 40 13.38 6.95 -32.57
CA GLY A 40 13.34 6.18 -31.32
C GLY A 40 14.01 6.87 -30.12
N GLN A 41 14.72 7.99 -30.33
CA GLN A 41 15.47 8.69 -29.27
C GLN A 41 14.77 9.94 -28.70
N SER A 42 13.72 10.46 -29.34
CA SER A 42 13.00 11.64 -28.84
C SER A 42 11.95 11.32 -27.78
N ASP A 43 11.34 10.13 -27.85
CA ASP A 43 10.18 9.82 -27.01
C ASP A 43 10.59 9.31 -25.62
N LEU A 44 11.79 8.73 -25.49
CA LEU A 44 12.31 8.24 -24.22
C LEU A 44 12.71 9.36 -23.25
N LYS A 45 13.16 10.52 -23.78
CA LYS A 45 13.52 11.68 -22.95
C LYS A 45 12.29 12.40 -22.40
N SER A 46 11.25 12.61 -23.22
CA SER A 46 9.99 13.21 -22.76
C SER A 46 9.30 12.37 -21.69
N ILE A 47 9.24 11.05 -21.88
CA ILE A 47 8.55 10.15 -20.94
C ILE A 47 9.28 10.06 -19.59
N HIS A 48 10.61 10.14 -19.58
CA HIS A 48 11.40 10.08 -18.35
C HIS A 48 11.28 11.36 -17.53
N ASP A 49 11.40 12.54 -18.17
CA ASP A 49 11.26 13.83 -17.48
C ASP A 49 9.85 13.98 -16.89
N ASP A 50 8.80 13.57 -17.62
CA ASP A 50 7.42 13.61 -17.13
C ASP A 50 7.19 12.67 -15.92
N ALA A 51 7.87 11.51 -15.88
CA ALA A 51 7.74 10.54 -14.81
C ALA A 51 8.40 11.02 -13.50
N ASP A 52 9.59 11.61 -13.62
CA ASP A 52 10.31 12.17 -12.48
C ASP A 52 9.57 13.38 -11.91
N ASP A 53 9.07 14.28 -12.77
CA ASP A 53 8.22 15.42 -12.38
C ASP A 53 6.96 14.97 -11.63
N MET A 54 6.35 13.85 -12.02
CA MET A 54 5.17 13.30 -11.35
C MET A 54 5.51 12.71 -9.97
N GLN A 55 6.70 12.11 -9.83
CA GLN A 55 7.17 11.57 -8.56
C GLN A 55 7.49 12.69 -7.57
N GLU A 56 8.18 13.76 -8.00
CA GLU A 56 8.48 14.91 -7.14
C GLU A 56 7.19 15.59 -6.63
N LYS A 57 6.21 15.83 -7.51
CA LYS A 57 4.90 16.40 -7.13
C LYS A 57 4.15 15.50 -6.15
N LEU A 58 4.31 14.19 -6.26
CA LEU A 58 3.72 13.25 -5.31
C LEU A 58 4.40 13.34 -3.94
N GLU A 59 5.74 13.38 -3.91
CA GLU A 59 6.52 13.51 -2.68
C GLU A 59 6.23 14.81 -1.95
N GLU A 60 6.15 15.94 -2.67
CA GLU A 60 5.73 17.24 -2.12
C GLU A 60 4.34 17.14 -1.47
N LYS A 61 3.38 16.55 -2.18
CA LYS A 61 2.02 16.36 -1.65
C LYS A 61 2.00 15.44 -0.43
N VAL A 62 2.85 14.42 -0.38
CA VAL A 62 2.95 13.55 0.80
C VAL A 62 3.56 14.30 1.98
N MET A 63 4.55 15.17 1.75
CA MET A 63 5.08 16.05 2.80
C MET A 63 4.01 16.99 3.35
N GLU A 64 3.18 17.61 2.51
CA GLU A 64 2.05 18.42 2.97
C GLU A 64 1.08 17.62 3.85
N VAL A 65 0.84 16.35 3.51
CA VAL A 65 0.00 15.46 4.31
C VAL A 65 0.67 15.09 5.65
N ILE A 66 1.99 14.89 5.67
CA ILE A 66 2.76 14.66 6.91
C ILE A 66 2.68 15.89 7.81
N ASP A 67 2.84 17.10 7.26
CA ASP A 67 2.68 18.34 8.03
C ASP A 67 1.27 18.49 8.61
N ALA A 68 0.25 18.04 7.87
CA ALA A 68 -1.14 18.03 8.34
C ALA A 68 -1.38 17.06 9.53
N LEU A 69 -0.47 16.12 9.82
CA LEU A 69 -0.50 15.32 11.06
C LEU A 69 -0.25 16.16 12.31
N SER A 70 0.25 17.39 12.16
CA SER A 70 0.37 18.37 13.26
C SER A 70 -0.87 19.27 13.43
N ALA A 71 -1.95 19.02 12.68
CA ALA A 71 -3.14 19.85 12.74
C ALA A 71 -3.77 19.90 14.15
N ARG A 72 -4.31 21.06 14.53
CA ARG A 72 -4.96 21.28 15.83
C ARG A 72 -6.18 20.37 16.05
N SER A 73 -6.91 20.07 14.98
CA SER A 73 -8.13 19.26 15.02
C SER A 73 -7.83 17.76 14.91
N ASN A 74 -8.39 16.96 15.82
CA ASN A 74 -8.28 15.49 15.76
C ASN A 74 -8.85 14.93 14.46
N ALA A 75 -9.93 15.52 13.94
CA ALA A 75 -10.56 15.10 12.69
C ALA A 75 -9.64 15.38 11.48
N ALA A 76 -8.92 16.51 11.49
CA ALA A 76 -7.96 16.84 10.45
C ALA A 76 -6.76 15.87 10.47
N ARG A 77 -6.24 15.53 11.66
CA ARG A 77 -5.18 14.52 11.78
C ARG A 77 -5.62 13.13 11.32
N ALA A 78 -6.84 12.71 11.68
CA ALA A 78 -7.42 11.46 11.20
C ALA A 78 -7.55 11.42 9.66
N ALA A 79 -7.98 12.53 9.06
CA ALA A 79 -8.04 12.67 7.60
C ALA A 79 -6.65 12.60 6.97
N ALA A 80 -5.65 13.26 7.56
CA ALA A 80 -4.28 13.21 7.09
C ALA A 80 -3.69 11.79 7.12
N PHE A 81 -3.88 11.03 8.21
CA PHE A 81 -3.48 9.61 8.24
C PHE A 81 -4.17 8.78 7.16
N THR A 82 -5.47 9.01 6.92
CA THR A 82 -6.23 8.30 5.89
C THR A 82 -5.74 8.63 4.48
N SER A 83 -5.44 9.91 4.23
CA SER A 83 -4.86 10.37 2.97
C SER A 83 -3.46 9.81 2.74
N LEU A 84 -2.62 9.81 3.78
CA LEU A 84 -1.28 9.22 3.72
C LEU A 84 -1.37 7.73 3.39
N ARG A 85 -2.20 6.97 4.11
CA ARG A 85 -2.43 5.54 3.85
C ARG A 85 -2.85 5.30 2.39
N SER A 86 -3.75 6.12 1.87
CA SER A 86 -4.22 6.04 0.49
C SER A 86 -3.10 6.28 -0.53
N ALA A 87 -2.19 7.23 -0.27
CA ALA A 87 -1.03 7.46 -1.13
C ALA A 87 -0.09 6.25 -1.13
N LEU A 88 0.24 5.73 0.06
CA LEU A 88 1.16 4.61 0.25
C LEU A 88 0.63 3.30 -0.35
N GLN A 89 -0.68 3.08 -0.38
CA GLN A 89 -1.26 1.91 -1.06
C GLN A 89 -1.04 1.88 -2.58
N ARG A 90 -0.74 3.02 -3.21
CA ARG A 90 -0.66 3.17 -4.67
C ARG A 90 0.76 3.35 -5.17
N ARG A 91 1.66 3.83 -4.32
CA ARG A 91 3.03 4.24 -4.67
C ARG A 91 3.97 3.93 -3.51
N ASN A 92 5.19 3.54 -3.84
CA ASN A 92 6.26 3.36 -2.87
C ASN A 92 7.03 4.68 -2.73
N LEU A 93 7.26 5.11 -1.48
CA LEU A 93 7.94 6.37 -1.15
C LEU A 93 9.09 6.13 -0.13
N THR A 94 9.83 5.04 -0.29
CA THR A 94 10.80 4.57 0.72
C THR A 94 11.80 5.63 1.15
N THR A 95 12.44 6.34 0.21
CA THR A 95 13.42 7.39 0.54
C THR A 95 12.82 8.50 1.40
N LEU A 96 11.64 9.01 1.01
CA LEU A 96 10.94 10.06 1.74
C LEU A 96 10.56 9.60 3.15
N LEU A 97 9.98 8.40 3.27
CA LEU A 97 9.49 7.88 4.55
C LEU A 97 10.63 7.51 5.50
N SER A 98 11.74 6.99 4.99
CA SER A 98 12.95 6.76 5.78
C SER A 98 13.47 8.06 6.39
N ASN A 99 13.53 9.14 5.59
CA ASN A 99 13.92 10.48 6.07
C ASN A 99 12.94 11.06 7.11
N GLN A 100 11.67 10.66 7.08
CA GLN A 100 10.62 11.10 8.01
C GLN A 100 10.30 10.08 9.11
N ARG A 101 11.05 8.97 9.22
CA ARG A 101 10.74 7.82 10.09
C ARG A 101 10.43 8.24 11.52
N ALA A 102 11.29 9.06 12.14
CA ALA A 102 11.13 9.51 13.52
C ALA A 102 9.87 10.38 13.71
N THR A 103 9.63 11.31 12.78
CA THR A 103 8.45 12.17 12.77
C THR A 103 7.16 11.35 12.66
N LEU A 104 7.16 10.35 11.77
CA LEU A 104 6.03 9.45 11.55
C LEU A 104 5.77 8.56 12.77
N ALA A 105 6.81 7.98 13.35
CA ALA A 105 6.72 7.18 14.58
C ALA A 105 6.14 7.99 15.74
N ASP A 106 6.59 9.23 15.93
CA ASP A 106 6.07 10.14 16.95
C ASP A 106 4.60 10.48 16.74
N HIS A 107 4.20 10.81 15.50
CA HIS A 107 2.81 11.08 15.16
C HIS A 107 1.89 9.87 15.41
N VAL A 108 2.28 8.68 14.94
CA VAL A 108 1.51 7.45 15.14
C VAL A 108 1.41 7.14 16.64
N THR A 109 2.51 7.20 17.37
CA THR A 109 2.55 6.94 18.81
C THR A 109 1.67 7.91 19.60
N LYS A 110 1.74 9.21 19.30
CA LYS A 110 0.89 10.23 19.94
C LYS A 110 -0.59 10.02 19.62
N ALA A 111 -0.92 9.72 18.37
CA ALA A 111 -2.28 9.47 17.94
C ALA A 111 -2.88 8.23 18.64
N LEU A 112 -2.14 7.12 18.71
CA LEU A 112 -2.58 5.91 19.40
C LEU A 112 -2.78 6.14 20.90
N ARG A 113 -1.86 6.86 21.56
CA ARG A 113 -1.93 7.08 23.01
C ARG A 113 -2.99 8.13 23.39
N ARG A 114 -3.08 9.23 22.66
CA ARG A 114 -3.81 10.44 23.08
C ARG A 114 -4.89 10.91 22.09
N GLY A 115 -4.95 10.34 20.89
CA GLY A 115 -5.93 10.70 19.88
C GLY A 115 -7.35 10.28 20.25
N LYS A 116 -8.32 10.81 19.51
CA LYS A 116 -9.73 10.35 19.57
C LYS A 116 -9.92 9.11 18.70
N ASP A 117 -11.03 8.41 18.86
CA ASP A 117 -11.29 7.11 18.20
C ASP A 117 -11.00 7.10 16.69
N GLY A 118 -11.48 8.11 15.96
CA GLY A 118 -11.21 8.20 14.51
C GLY A 118 -9.74 8.36 14.15
N GLU A 119 -9.00 9.12 14.97
CA GLU A 119 -7.56 9.35 14.81
C GLU A 119 -6.75 8.13 15.21
N ARG A 120 -7.08 7.50 16.36
CA ARG A 120 -6.47 6.25 16.83
C ARG A 120 -6.59 5.16 15.78
N ARG A 121 -7.80 4.96 15.24
CA ARG A 121 -8.07 3.97 14.19
C ARG A 121 -7.26 4.26 12.93
N ALA A 122 -7.25 5.50 12.45
CA ALA A 122 -6.50 5.87 11.25
C ALA A 122 -4.98 5.68 11.42
N ALA A 123 -4.43 6.02 12.60
CA ALA A 123 -3.03 5.84 12.93
C ALA A 123 -2.64 4.35 13.07
N ALA A 124 -3.50 3.52 13.68
CA ALA A 124 -3.29 2.08 13.71
C ALA A 124 -3.22 1.51 12.30
N ALA A 125 -4.22 1.84 11.48
CA ALA A 125 -4.42 1.26 10.14
C ALA A 125 -3.28 1.54 9.14
N ILE A 126 -2.53 2.63 9.34
CA ILE A 126 -1.39 2.97 8.49
C ILE A 126 -0.07 2.40 9.02
N ALA A 127 0.01 2.03 10.31
CA ALA A 127 1.26 1.65 10.95
C ALA A 127 2.01 0.51 10.23
N PRO A 128 1.35 -0.58 9.76
CA PRO A 128 2.03 -1.64 9.01
C PRO A 128 2.54 -1.19 7.64
N LEU A 129 1.80 -0.30 6.98
CA LEU A 129 2.18 0.25 5.66
C LEU A 129 3.42 1.14 5.77
N LEU A 130 3.51 1.93 6.84
CA LEU A 130 4.70 2.73 7.13
C LEU A 130 5.90 1.83 7.42
N ALA A 131 5.75 0.83 8.28
CA ALA A 131 6.82 -0.13 8.57
C ALA A 131 7.32 -0.83 7.28
N LEU A 132 6.40 -1.24 6.39
CA LEU A 132 6.79 -1.87 5.13
C LEU A 132 7.55 -0.92 4.20
N GLN A 133 7.16 0.35 4.12
CA GLN A 133 7.77 1.28 3.17
C GLN A 133 9.00 2.01 3.70
N ILE A 134 9.15 2.20 5.01
CA ILE A 134 10.37 2.78 5.61
C ILE A 134 11.60 1.92 5.25
N GLY A 135 11.43 0.60 5.18
CA GLY A 135 12.47 -0.33 4.75
C GLY A 135 13.49 -0.65 5.84
N ASP A 136 14.35 -1.61 5.55
CA ASP A 136 15.18 -2.32 6.54
C ASP A 136 16.06 -1.39 7.40
N GLU A 137 16.50 -0.25 6.88
CA GLU A 137 17.36 0.70 7.61
C GLU A 137 16.67 1.44 8.77
N GLY A 138 15.34 1.44 8.85
CA GLY A 138 14.61 2.17 9.88
C GLY A 138 13.34 1.49 10.40
N THR A 139 12.94 0.36 9.82
CA THR A 139 11.73 -0.35 10.21
C THR A 139 11.80 -0.84 11.65
N GLU A 140 12.96 -1.35 12.10
CA GLU A 140 13.12 -1.85 13.46
C GLU A 140 12.89 -0.72 14.50
N GLU A 141 13.52 0.45 14.31
CA GLU A 141 13.31 1.64 15.15
C GLU A 141 11.86 2.10 15.15
N TYR A 142 11.25 2.16 13.97
CA TYR A 142 9.86 2.56 13.83
C TYR A 142 8.92 1.61 14.61
N VAL A 143 9.08 0.30 14.44
CA VAL A 143 8.27 -0.71 15.12
C VAL A 143 8.49 -0.66 16.63
N ARG A 144 9.75 -0.51 17.09
CA ARG A 144 10.10 -0.41 18.51
C ARG A 144 9.40 0.76 19.20
N GLU A 145 9.24 1.89 18.52
CA GLU A 145 8.53 3.07 19.05
C GLU A 145 7.00 2.88 19.02
N VAL A 146 6.46 2.31 17.93
CA VAL A 146 5.01 2.26 17.67
C VAL A 146 4.32 1.05 18.34
N ARG A 147 4.96 -0.13 18.36
CA ARG A 147 4.38 -1.38 18.89
C ARG A 147 3.83 -1.23 20.31
N PRO A 148 4.54 -0.61 21.29
CA PRO A 148 4.00 -0.45 22.64
C PRO A 148 2.73 0.40 22.69
N ALA A 149 2.56 1.36 21.77
CA ALA A 149 1.36 2.18 21.69
C ALA A 149 0.17 1.40 21.09
N LEU A 150 0.42 0.55 20.09
CA LEU A 150 -0.59 -0.35 19.54
C LEU A 150 -1.07 -1.36 20.59
N VAL A 151 -0.15 -2.00 21.32
CA VAL A 151 -0.48 -2.98 22.38
C VAL A 151 -1.33 -2.32 23.47
N ALA A 152 -0.92 -1.12 23.92
CA ALA A 152 -1.68 -0.36 24.91
C ALA A 152 -3.09 -0.02 24.40
N ALA A 153 -3.22 0.41 23.13
CA ALA A 153 -4.52 0.76 22.55
C ALA A 153 -5.42 -0.46 22.33
N ALA A 154 -4.87 -1.61 21.92
CA ALA A 154 -5.63 -2.87 21.73
C ALA A 154 -6.22 -3.40 23.05
N THR A 155 -5.47 -3.27 24.14
CA THR A 155 -5.82 -3.78 25.47
C THR A 155 -6.61 -2.77 26.33
N ASP A 156 -6.66 -1.50 25.95
CA ASP A 156 -7.43 -0.45 26.62
C ASP A 156 -8.94 -0.67 26.46
N LYS A 157 -9.58 -1.20 27.52
CA LYS A 157 -11.03 -1.43 27.55
C LYS A 157 -11.87 -0.15 27.51
N SER A 158 -11.27 1.03 27.70
CA SER A 158 -11.94 2.33 27.57
C SER A 158 -11.92 2.89 26.14
N ALA A 159 -11.06 2.35 25.28
CA ALA A 159 -11.03 2.69 23.85
C ALA A 159 -12.22 2.06 23.11
N SER A 160 -12.63 2.67 22.00
CA SER A 160 -13.67 2.11 21.15
C SER A 160 -13.29 0.75 20.60
N ILE A 161 -14.29 -0.13 20.42
CA ILE A 161 -14.08 -1.47 19.87
C ILE A 161 -13.40 -1.39 18.51
N GLU A 162 -13.84 -0.47 17.65
CA GLU A 162 -13.26 -0.28 16.31
C GLU A 162 -11.77 0.06 16.34
N ALA A 163 -11.34 0.96 17.24
CA ALA A 163 -9.94 1.32 17.37
C ALA A 163 -9.11 0.13 17.88
N ARG A 164 -9.65 -0.63 18.84
CA ARG A 164 -9.02 -1.84 19.38
C ARG A 164 -8.88 -2.93 18.31
N THR A 165 -9.92 -3.15 17.51
CA THR A 165 -9.92 -4.09 16.39
C THR A 165 -8.82 -3.76 15.40
N GLU A 166 -8.75 -2.50 14.95
CA GLU A 166 -7.72 -2.06 14.00
C GLU A 166 -6.31 -2.18 14.59
N CYS A 167 -6.13 -1.91 15.88
CA CYS A 167 -4.84 -2.12 16.56
C CYS A 167 -4.43 -3.60 16.58
N CYS A 168 -5.38 -4.52 16.83
CA CYS A 168 -5.13 -5.96 16.77
C CYS A 168 -4.73 -6.38 15.35
N SER A 169 -5.50 -6.00 14.33
CA SER A 169 -5.15 -6.33 12.94
C SER A 169 -3.79 -5.77 12.53
N SER A 170 -3.46 -4.56 12.96
CA SER A 170 -2.17 -3.93 12.64
C SER A 170 -1.00 -4.61 13.35
N LEU A 171 -1.16 -4.99 14.62
CA LEU A 171 -0.16 -5.76 15.35
C LEU A 171 0.06 -7.14 14.73
N ALA A 172 -1.01 -7.81 14.28
CA ALA A 172 -0.91 -9.10 13.61
C ALA A 172 -0.08 -9.02 12.34
N VAL A 173 -0.33 -8.01 11.50
CA VAL A 173 0.45 -7.78 10.27
C VAL A 173 1.91 -7.47 10.58
N LEU A 174 2.18 -6.61 11.56
CA LEU A 174 3.55 -6.29 11.98
C LEU A 174 4.28 -7.52 12.54
N CYS A 175 3.60 -8.33 13.36
CA CYS A 175 4.15 -9.56 13.93
C CYS A 175 4.47 -10.57 12.82
N TYR A 176 3.53 -10.80 11.90
CA TYR A 176 3.69 -11.73 10.80
C TYR A 176 4.82 -11.35 9.82
N LEU A 177 4.97 -10.06 9.52
CA LEU A 177 5.93 -9.60 8.51
C LEU A 177 7.33 -9.32 9.07
N LEU A 178 7.44 -8.90 10.33
CA LEU A 178 8.66 -8.24 10.84
C LEU A 178 9.19 -8.84 12.14
N GLU A 179 8.43 -9.69 12.83
CA GLU A 179 8.89 -10.24 14.12
C GLU A 179 9.55 -11.59 13.93
N GLU A 180 10.79 -11.70 14.41
CA GLU A 180 11.58 -12.94 14.37
C GLU A 180 11.81 -13.53 15.77
N ASP A 181 11.62 -12.74 16.84
CA ASP A 181 11.76 -13.23 18.20
C ASP A 181 10.50 -14.02 18.63
N LEU A 182 10.68 -15.33 18.79
CA LEU A 182 9.62 -16.23 19.23
C LEU A 182 8.98 -15.80 20.56
N THR A 183 9.73 -15.17 21.44
CA THR A 183 9.23 -14.66 22.73
C THR A 183 8.21 -13.55 22.52
N GLU A 184 8.56 -12.56 21.70
CA GLU A 184 7.69 -11.44 21.35
C GLU A 184 6.44 -11.92 20.61
N ILE A 185 6.59 -12.88 19.69
CA ILE A 185 5.46 -13.51 18.99
C ILE A 185 4.51 -14.16 20.01
N ILE A 186 5.04 -14.97 20.94
CA ILE A 186 4.22 -15.65 21.96
C ILE A 186 3.50 -14.64 22.86
N GLU A 187 4.13 -13.52 23.21
CA GLU A 187 3.48 -12.47 24.02
C GLU A 187 2.31 -11.82 23.28
N VAL A 188 2.45 -11.53 21.99
CA VAL A 188 1.35 -11.05 21.14
C VAL A 188 0.23 -12.09 21.05
N MET A 189 0.56 -13.36 20.87
CA MET A 189 -0.46 -14.43 20.83
C MET A 189 -1.22 -14.58 22.14
N ARG A 190 -0.55 -14.51 23.29
CA ARG A 190 -1.19 -14.51 24.61
C ARG A 190 -2.11 -13.31 24.82
N MET A 191 -1.73 -12.15 24.30
CA MET A 191 -2.58 -10.96 24.32
C MET A 191 -3.86 -11.21 23.51
N TYR A 192 -3.77 -11.79 22.30
CA TYR A 192 -4.93 -12.13 21.50
C TYR A 192 -5.81 -13.19 22.14
N GLU A 193 -5.23 -14.25 22.71
CA GLU A 193 -5.97 -15.25 23.47
C GLU A 193 -6.76 -14.59 24.62
N THR A 194 -6.13 -13.67 25.35
CA THR A 194 -6.79 -12.93 26.43
C THR A 194 -7.99 -12.11 25.91
N ILE A 195 -7.84 -11.42 24.78
CA ILE A 195 -8.94 -10.66 24.16
C ILE A 195 -10.05 -11.61 23.71
N PHE A 196 -9.70 -12.68 22.98
CA PHE A 196 -10.63 -13.66 22.44
C PHE A 196 -11.38 -14.43 23.55
N SER A 197 -10.75 -14.71 24.68
CA SER A 197 -11.37 -15.40 25.82
C SER A 197 -12.60 -14.69 26.37
N GLY A 198 -12.74 -13.38 26.12
CA GLY A 198 -13.96 -12.62 26.39
C GLY A 198 -15.21 -13.23 25.73
N SER A 199 -15.04 -13.85 24.56
CA SER A 199 -16.09 -14.52 23.77
C SER A 199 -16.55 -15.85 24.33
N TYR A 200 -15.80 -16.46 25.26
CA TYR A 200 -16.11 -17.80 25.76
C TYR A 200 -17.49 -17.88 26.40
N LEU A 201 -18.07 -19.09 26.32
CA LEU A 201 -19.34 -19.43 26.94
C LEU A 201 -19.31 -19.11 28.44
N LYS A 202 -20.50 -18.89 29.00
CA LYS A 202 -20.64 -18.85 30.45
C LYS A 202 -20.36 -20.25 31.02
N GLY A 203 -20.10 -20.33 32.33
CA GLY A 203 -19.82 -21.61 33.02
C GLY A 203 -20.96 -22.63 32.94
N ASP A 204 -22.15 -22.22 32.49
CA ASP A 204 -23.32 -23.07 32.23
C ASP A 204 -23.43 -23.54 30.76
N GLY A 205 -22.44 -23.23 29.91
CA GLY A 205 -22.43 -23.58 28.49
C GLY A 205 -23.30 -22.67 27.61
N SER A 206 -23.96 -21.64 28.16
CA SER A 206 -24.74 -20.69 27.38
C SER A 206 -23.87 -19.60 26.73
N VAL A 207 -24.28 -19.15 25.54
CA VAL A 207 -23.61 -18.05 24.83
C VAL A 207 -23.87 -16.73 25.56
N LYS A 208 -22.85 -15.88 25.66
CA LYS A 208 -23.01 -14.49 26.11
C LYS A 208 -23.72 -13.68 25.02
N VAL A 209 -25.05 -13.75 24.96
CA VAL A 209 -25.85 -12.92 24.05
C VAL A 209 -26.25 -11.63 24.76
N SER A 210 -25.37 -10.64 24.73
CA SER A 210 -25.67 -9.27 25.16
C SER A 210 -25.30 -8.30 24.04
N GLY A 211 -25.89 -7.11 23.98
CA GLY A 211 -25.54 -6.11 22.95
C GLY A 211 -24.04 -5.85 22.89
N ALA A 212 -23.40 -5.69 24.06
CA ALA A 212 -21.95 -5.52 24.19
C ALA A 212 -21.13 -6.73 23.66
N ALA A 213 -21.65 -7.95 23.78
CA ALA A 213 -20.97 -9.15 23.28
C ALA A 213 -21.05 -9.27 21.75
N VAL A 214 -22.16 -8.82 21.15
CA VAL A 214 -22.32 -8.77 19.69
C VAL A 214 -21.42 -7.69 19.10
N GLU A 215 -21.38 -6.51 19.72
CA GLU A 215 -20.50 -5.40 19.29
C GLU A 215 -19.02 -5.77 19.37
N ALA A 216 -18.61 -6.55 20.38
CA ALA A 216 -17.24 -7.04 20.54
C ALA A 216 -16.85 -8.16 19.54
N GLY A 217 -17.79 -8.70 18.76
CA GLY A 217 -17.54 -9.82 17.85
C GLY A 217 -16.42 -9.54 16.85
N ALA A 218 -16.38 -8.34 16.26
CA ALA A 218 -15.32 -7.95 15.31
C ALA A 218 -13.94 -7.89 15.96
N LEU A 219 -13.87 -7.47 17.23
CA LEU A 219 -12.62 -7.45 17.98
C LEU A 219 -12.13 -8.86 18.30
N HIS A 220 -13.03 -9.75 18.73
CA HIS A 220 -12.69 -11.15 18.96
C HIS A 220 -12.23 -11.86 17.68
N ALA A 221 -12.88 -11.57 16.54
CA ALA A 221 -12.47 -12.09 15.24
C ALA A 221 -11.07 -11.58 14.86
N ALA A 222 -10.80 -10.28 14.98
CA ALA A 222 -9.48 -9.73 14.68
C ALA A 222 -8.36 -10.29 15.58
N ALA A 223 -8.67 -10.58 16.86
CA ALA A 223 -7.73 -11.25 17.75
C ALA A 223 -7.49 -12.71 17.33
N LEU A 224 -8.54 -13.42 16.90
CA LEU A 224 -8.43 -14.80 16.43
C LEU A 224 -7.67 -14.90 15.10
N ASP A 225 -7.94 -14.01 14.14
CA ASP A 225 -7.25 -13.98 12.84
C ASP A 225 -5.77 -13.59 12.97
N GLY A 226 -5.41 -12.87 14.03
CA GLY A 226 -4.04 -12.48 14.33
C GLY A 226 -3.25 -13.48 15.19
N GLY A 227 -3.95 -14.44 15.80
CA GLY A 227 -3.42 -15.51 16.66
C GLY A 227 -2.96 -16.73 15.89
#